data_AF-A0A150VHQ8-F1
#
_entry.id   AF-A0A150VHQ8-F1
#
_cell.length_a   1.000
_cell.length_b   1.000
_cell.length_c   1.000
_cell.angle_alpha   90.00
_cell.angle_beta   90.00
_cell.angle_gamma   90.00
#
_symmetry.space_group_name_H-M   'P 1'
#
loop_
_entity.id
_entity.type
_entity.pdbx_description
1 polymer ?
#
loop_
_entity_poly.entity_id
_entity_poly.type
_entity_poly.pdbx_seq_one_letter_code
_entity_poly.pdbx_strand_id
1 'polypeptide(L)'
;MISGIAHVNLLVPPGTLAHAEEFYGGTLGFKSRPVPHLQKDSLRWFDIADSGQQIHIAFGTNDMKSSRHPCFKIESPQALQKLQKRIYEHFERGGEAAPTEADKPGEQNSGAQGVEYPSRFFARDFAGNRLEFSL
;
A
#
# COMPACT_ATOMS: atom_id res chain seq x y z
N MET A 1 13.79 23.55 -10.11
CA MET A 1 12.31 23.60 -9.97
C MET A 1 11.79 22.19 -9.71
N ILE A 2 10.72 22.02 -8.93
CA ILE A 2 10.13 20.73 -8.56
C ILE A 2 9.05 20.35 -9.59
N SER A 3 9.03 19.10 -10.06
CA SER A 3 8.11 18.63 -11.12
C SER A 3 7.07 17.60 -10.69
N GLY A 4 7.20 17.02 -9.47
CA GLY A 4 6.26 16.05 -8.95
C GLY A 4 6.80 15.27 -7.76
N ILE A 5 5.98 14.36 -7.23
CA ILE A 5 6.40 13.38 -6.22
C ILE A 5 7.09 12.23 -6.95
N ALA A 6 8.38 12.03 -6.67
CA ALA A 6 9.13 10.89 -7.19
C ALA A 6 8.81 9.60 -6.44
N HIS A 7 8.75 9.67 -5.10
CA HIS A 7 8.45 8.54 -4.26
C HIS A 7 7.89 8.98 -2.90
N VAL A 8 7.28 8.03 -2.20
CA VAL A 8 7.06 8.12 -0.76
C VAL A 8 7.75 6.92 -0.08
N ASN A 9 8.14 7.09 1.17
CA ASN A 9 8.76 6.04 1.97
C ASN A 9 7.82 5.61 3.11
N LEU A 10 7.60 4.30 3.23
CA LEU A 10 6.85 3.67 4.32
C LEU A 10 7.80 2.81 5.16
N LEU A 11 7.47 2.69 6.46
CA LEU A 11 8.29 1.97 7.41
C LEU A 11 7.65 0.63 7.77
N VAL A 12 8.47 -0.41 7.84
CA VAL A 12 8.07 -1.75 8.28
C VAL A 12 9.03 -2.26 9.36
N PRO A 13 8.64 -3.24 10.19
CA PRO A 13 9.53 -3.78 11.21
C PRO A 13 10.83 -4.37 10.63
N PRO A 14 11.97 -4.28 11.35
CA PRO A 14 13.21 -4.94 10.94
C PRO A 14 13.02 -6.44 10.64
N GLY A 15 13.67 -6.93 9.57
CA GLY A 15 13.61 -8.33 9.16
C GLY A 15 12.39 -8.73 8.31
N THR A 16 11.48 -7.79 8.01
CA THR A 16 10.21 -8.10 7.33
C THR A 16 10.15 -7.74 5.84
N LEU A 17 11.29 -7.58 5.15
CA LEU A 17 11.28 -7.22 3.71
C LEU A 17 10.65 -8.30 2.83
N ALA A 18 10.67 -9.57 3.25
CA ALA A 18 9.95 -10.63 2.55
C ALA A 18 8.42 -10.41 2.60
N HIS A 19 7.89 -9.93 3.73
CA HIS A 19 6.48 -9.58 3.87
C HIS A 19 6.13 -8.36 3.00
N ALA A 20 7.07 -7.43 2.85
CA ALA A 20 6.91 -6.32 1.92
C ALA A 20 6.80 -6.79 0.46
N GLU A 21 7.62 -7.74 0.03
CA GLU A 21 7.51 -8.33 -1.32
C GLU A 21 6.17 -9.04 -1.54
N GLU A 22 5.71 -9.82 -0.55
CA GLU A 22 4.42 -10.51 -0.64
C GLU A 22 3.24 -9.53 -0.67
N PHE A 23 3.25 -8.51 0.19
CA PHE A 23 2.17 -7.53 0.27
C PHE A 23 2.21 -6.54 -0.89
N TYR A 24 3.29 -5.76 -1.04
CA TYR A 24 3.37 -4.71 -2.05
C TYR A 24 3.53 -5.28 -3.47
N GLY A 25 4.37 -6.30 -3.64
CA GLY A 25 4.59 -6.96 -4.93
C GLY A 25 3.44 -7.90 -5.31
N GLY A 26 3.07 -8.81 -4.40
CA GLY A 26 2.03 -9.81 -4.67
C GLY A 26 0.60 -9.26 -4.56
N THR A 27 0.26 -8.66 -3.42
CA THR A 27 -1.12 -8.26 -3.10
C THR A 27 -1.53 -6.95 -3.75
N LEU A 28 -0.66 -5.94 -3.75
CA LEU A 28 -0.95 -4.68 -4.45
C LEU A 28 -0.58 -4.75 -5.94
N GLY A 29 0.34 -5.65 -6.32
CA GLY A 29 0.75 -5.82 -7.72
C GLY A 29 1.76 -4.78 -8.19
N PHE A 30 2.47 -4.11 -7.27
CA PHE A 30 3.56 -3.22 -7.67
C PHE A 30 4.74 -4.02 -8.20
N LYS A 31 5.54 -3.39 -9.06
CA LYS A 31 6.71 -4.05 -9.67
C LYS A 31 7.94 -3.81 -8.81
N SER A 32 8.55 -4.88 -8.29
CA SER A 32 9.80 -4.79 -7.55
C SER A 32 10.91 -4.22 -8.43
N ARG A 33 11.69 -3.29 -7.88
CA ARG A 33 12.80 -2.61 -8.53
C ARG A 33 14.09 -2.88 -7.74
N PRO A 34 15.21 -3.16 -8.42
CA PRO A 34 16.50 -3.29 -7.75
C PRO A 34 16.86 -2.05 -6.94
N VAL A 35 17.28 -2.27 -5.70
CA VAL A 35 17.90 -1.24 -4.85
C VAL A 35 19.42 -1.29 -4.98
N PRO A 36 20.16 -0.26 -4.51
CA PRO A 36 21.61 -0.34 -4.45
C PRO A 36 22.09 -1.58 -3.71
N HIS A 37 23.14 -2.23 -4.23
CA HIS A 37 23.60 -3.53 -3.72
C HIS A 37 23.85 -3.55 -2.20
N LEU A 38 24.40 -2.47 -1.65
CA LEU A 38 24.70 -2.32 -0.22
C LEU A 38 23.45 -2.14 0.67
N GLN A 39 22.29 -1.88 0.07
CA GLN A 39 21.02 -1.63 0.78
C GLN A 39 19.97 -2.71 0.51
N LYS A 40 20.33 -3.78 -0.22
CA LYS A 40 19.42 -4.88 -0.58
C LYS A 40 18.81 -5.60 0.63
N ASP A 41 19.41 -5.50 1.81
CA ASP A 41 18.93 -6.17 3.02
C ASP A 41 18.21 -5.19 3.96
N SER A 42 18.10 -3.91 3.60
CA SER A 42 17.45 -2.86 4.40
C SER A 42 16.38 -2.06 3.67
N LEU A 43 16.26 -2.21 2.35
CA LEU A 43 15.30 -1.49 1.52
C LEU A 43 14.62 -2.39 0.49
N ARG A 44 13.38 -2.02 0.12
CA ARG A 44 12.71 -2.46 -1.10
C ARG A 44 12.14 -1.26 -1.84
N TRP A 45 12.25 -1.27 -3.16
CA TRP A 45 11.64 -0.27 -4.03
C TRP A 45 10.62 -0.94 -4.93
N PHE A 46 9.49 -0.29 -5.12
CA PHE A 46 8.41 -0.75 -5.98
C PHE A 46 7.98 0.38 -6.92
N ASP A 47 7.92 0.09 -8.22
CA ASP A 47 7.38 1.01 -9.21
C ASP A 47 5.83 0.95 -9.20
N ILE A 48 5.18 2.12 -9.20
CA ILE A 48 3.72 2.26 -9.27
C ILE A 48 3.31 2.26 -10.75
N ALA A 49 3.02 1.07 -11.28
CA ALA A 49 2.76 0.87 -12.71
C ALA A 49 3.85 1.55 -13.57
N ASP A 50 3.47 2.15 -14.70
CA ASP A 50 4.40 2.86 -15.59
C ASP A 50 4.44 4.37 -15.33
N SER A 51 4.00 4.83 -14.14
CA SER A 51 3.90 6.26 -13.81
C SER A 51 5.26 6.94 -13.59
N GLY A 52 6.32 6.17 -13.38
CA GLY A 52 7.62 6.66 -12.91
C GLY A 52 7.66 7.02 -11.42
N GLN A 53 6.54 6.91 -10.70
CA GLN A 53 6.48 7.08 -9.24
C GLN A 53 6.76 5.77 -8.52
N GLN A 54 7.25 5.87 -7.28
CA GLN A 54 7.68 4.69 -6.51
C GLN A 54 7.18 4.69 -5.07
N ILE A 55 7.08 3.49 -4.51
CA ILE A 55 7.03 3.26 -3.06
C ILE A 55 8.35 2.68 -2.60
N HIS A 56 8.95 3.32 -1.60
CA HIS A 56 10.12 2.80 -0.90
C HIS A 56 9.67 2.22 0.43
N ILE A 57 10.17 1.04 0.75
CA ILE A 57 9.96 0.37 2.03
C ILE A 57 11.31 0.30 2.75
N ALA A 58 11.35 0.87 3.95
CA ALA A 58 12.52 0.86 4.81
C ALA A 58 12.17 0.32 6.20
N PHE A 59 13.18 -0.11 6.95
CA PHE A 59 12.96 -0.49 8.33
C PHE A 59 12.73 0.72 9.24
N GLY A 60 11.82 0.57 10.19
CA GLY A 60 11.58 1.58 11.22
C GLY A 60 10.39 1.25 12.12
N THR A 61 10.07 2.16 13.02
CA THR A 61 8.87 2.10 13.85
C THR A 61 7.73 2.86 13.17
N ASN A 62 6.51 2.35 13.32
CA ASN A 62 5.33 2.99 12.79
C ASN A 62 4.29 3.22 13.89
N ASP A 63 3.55 4.32 13.78
CA ASP A 63 2.34 4.53 14.57
C ASP A 63 1.22 3.73 13.90
N MET A 64 0.83 2.62 14.54
CA MET A 64 -0.13 1.64 14.02
C MET A 64 -1.52 2.23 13.74
N LYS A 65 -1.84 3.41 14.29
CA LYS A 65 -3.13 4.09 14.09
C LYS A 65 -2.99 5.45 13.42
N SER A 66 -1.81 5.76 12.87
CA SER A 66 -1.59 7.03 12.16
C SER A 66 -2.60 7.22 11.03
N SER A 67 -3.05 8.46 10.85
CA SER A 67 -3.94 8.86 9.74
C SER A 67 -3.18 9.23 8.47
N ARG A 68 -1.85 9.38 8.53
CA ARG A 68 -0.99 9.70 7.37
C ARG A 68 -0.96 8.53 6.40
N HIS A 69 -1.09 8.81 5.11
CA HIS A 69 -1.09 7.79 4.07
C HIS A 69 -0.73 8.38 2.70
N PRO A 70 -0.16 7.57 1.80
CA PRO A 70 -0.30 7.80 0.38
C PRO A 70 -1.71 7.43 -0.09
N CYS A 71 -2.21 8.16 -1.09
CA CYS A 71 -3.40 7.78 -1.84
C CYS A 71 -2.98 7.37 -3.25
N PHE A 72 -3.35 6.16 -3.65
CA PHE A 72 -3.06 5.59 -4.96
C PHE A 72 -4.24 5.79 -5.89
N LYS A 73 -3.95 6.36 -7.07
CA LYS A 73 -4.94 6.50 -8.13
C LYS A 73 -5.17 5.15 -8.82
N ILE A 74 -6.43 4.79 -8.99
CA ILE A 74 -6.88 3.56 -9.65
C ILE A 74 -7.59 3.90 -10.95
N GLU A 75 -7.29 3.15 -12.00
CA GLU A 75 -7.69 3.45 -13.38
C GLU A 75 -9.20 3.40 -13.63
N SER A 76 -9.96 2.64 -12.84
CA SER A 76 -11.39 2.44 -13.05
C SER A 76 -12.12 1.93 -11.81
N PRO A 77 -13.45 2.11 -11.72
CA PRO A 77 -14.27 1.52 -10.64
C PRO A 77 -14.12 -0.01 -10.54
N GLN A 78 -14.00 -0.70 -11.68
CA GLN A 78 -13.84 -2.15 -11.72
C GLN A 78 -12.48 -2.58 -11.18
N ALA A 79 -11.40 -1.86 -11.53
CA ALA A 79 -10.08 -2.09 -10.98
C ALA A 79 -10.04 -1.82 -9.46
N LEU A 80 -10.74 -0.77 -9.00
CA LEU A 80 -10.86 -0.43 -7.59
C LEU A 80 -11.52 -1.57 -6.79
N GLN A 81 -12.66 -2.08 -7.26
CA GLN A 81 -13.35 -3.20 -6.63
C GLN A 81 -12.50 -4.49 -6.65
N LYS A 82 -11.83 -4.78 -7.77
CA LYS A 82 -10.95 -5.95 -7.89
C LYS A 82 -9.79 -5.88 -6.91
N LEU A 83 -9.15 -4.72 -6.77
CA LEU A 83 -8.06 -4.50 -5.83
C LEU A 83 -8.56 -4.63 -4.38
N GLN A 84 -9.69 -4.02 -4.06
CA GLN A 84 -10.31 -4.12 -2.73
C GLN A 84 -10.56 -5.59 -2.35
N LYS A 85 -11.17 -6.36 -3.25
CA LYS A 85 -11.43 -7.79 -3.04
C LYS A 85 -10.13 -8.57 -2.81
N ARG A 86 -9.10 -8.34 -3.62
CA ARG A 86 -7.80 -9.02 -3.48
C ARG A 86 -7.12 -8.71 -2.15
N ILE A 87 -7.16 -7.46 -1.69
CA ILE A 87 -6.61 -7.06 -0.39
C ILE A 87 -7.41 -7.70 0.75
N TYR A 88 -8.74 -7.68 0.67
CA TYR A 88 -9.61 -8.28 1.68
C TYR A 88 -9.47 -9.81 1.73
N GLU A 89 -9.30 -10.48 0.60
CA GLU A 89 -9.00 -11.92 0.57
C GLU A 89 -7.65 -12.26 1.23
N HIS A 90 -6.63 -11.40 1.07
CA HIS A 90 -5.37 -11.55 1.81
C HIS A 90 -5.58 -11.31 3.31
N PHE A 91 -6.35 -10.29 3.69
CA PHE A 91 -6.73 -10.04 5.09
C PHE A 91 -7.35 -11.29 5.73
N GLU A 92 -8.38 -11.87 5.11
CA GLU A 92 -9.08 -13.06 5.60
C GLU A 92 -8.19 -14.31 5.62
N ARG A 93 -7.31 -14.47 4.63
CA ARG A 93 -6.34 -15.58 4.60
C ARG A 93 -5.37 -15.51 5.77
N GLY A 94 -5.03 -14.31 6.24
CA GLY A 94 -4.02 -14.10 7.27
C GLY A 94 -2.60 -14.43 6.78
N GLY A 95 -1.67 -14.51 7.73
CA GLY A 95 -0.23 -14.65 7.48
C GLY A 95 0.56 -13.44 7.94
N GLU A 96 1.89 -13.55 8.00
CA GLU A 96 2.76 -12.48 8.53
C GLU A 96 2.82 -11.23 7.63
N ALA A 97 2.46 -11.38 6.34
CA ALA A 97 2.35 -10.29 5.37
C ALA A 97 0.93 -9.78 5.18
N ALA A 98 -0.05 -10.35 5.90
CA ALA A 98 -1.44 -9.96 5.74
C ALA A 98 -1.66 -8.51 6.22
N PRO A 99 -2.49 -7.73 5.51
CA PRO A 99 -2.91 -6.43 5.98
C PRO A 99 -3.53 -6.54 7.39
N THR A 100 -3.31 -5.54 8.23
CA THR A 100 -3.87 -5.52 9.60
C THR A 100 -5.31 -5.01 9.64
N GLU A 101 -5.71 -4.24 8.63
CA GLU A 101 -7.07 -3.74 8.43
C GLU A 101 -7.34 -3.71 6.92
N ALA A 102 -8.55 -4.08 6.49
CA ALA A 102 -8.98 -3.96 5.11
C ALA A 102 -10.48 -3.66 5.03
N ASP A 103 -10.85 -2.59 4.34
CA ASP A 103 -12.26 -2.27 4.11
C ASP A 103 -12.94 -3.38 3.27
N LYS A 104 -14.00 -3.97 3.83
CA LYS A 104 -14.69 -5.10 3.21
C LYS A 104 -15.47 -4.69 1.95
N PRO A 105 -15.35 -5.44 0.83
CA PRO A 105 -16.12 -5.17 -0.37
C PRO A 105 -17.64 -5.18 -0.11
N GLY A 106 -18.32 -4.13 -0.58
CA GLY A 106 -19.78 -3.98 -0.42
C GLY A 106 -20.23 -3.35 0.90
N GLU A 107 -19.31 -3.11 1.84
CA GLU A 107 -19.59 -2.37 3.07
C GLU A 107 -19.09 -0.91 2.97
N GLN A 108 -19.49 -0.08 3.93
CA GLN A 108 -19.03 1.30 4.02
C GLN A 108 -17.52 1.35 4.33
N ASN A 109 -16.76 2.16 3.59
CA ASN A 109 -15.33 2.31 3.82
C ASN A 109 -15.03 3.04 5.15
N SER A 110 -13.82 2.84 5.68
CA SER A 110 -13.38 3.43 6.96
C SER A 110 -12.94 4.91 6.86
N GLY A 111 -13.17 5.55 5.71
CA GLY A 111 -12.89 6.97 5.50
C GLY A 111 -13.98 7.88 6.07
N ALA A 112 -13.70 9.19 6.05
CA ALA A 112 -14.76 10.19 6.21
C ALA A 112 -15.77 10.07 5.05
N GLN A 113 -17.03 10.41 5.33
CA GLN A 113 -18.16 10.23 4.41
C GLN A 113 -18.71 11.59 3.99
N GLY A 114 -19.24 11.69 2.77
CA GLY A 114 -19.70 12.96 2.19
C GLY A 114 -19.72 12.93 0.67
N VAL A 115 -20.60 13.72 0.07
CA VAL A 115 -20.81 13.78 -1.40
C VAL A 115 -19.59 14.26 -2.18
N GLU A 116 -18.67 14.95 -1.51
CA GLU A 116 -17.43 15.49 -2.09
C GLU A 116 -16.32 14.43 -2.20
N TYR A 117 -16.50 13.27 -1.55
CA TYR A 117 -15.47 12.25 -1.52
C TYR A 117 -15.58 11.29 -2.71
N PRO A 118 -14.45 10.98 -3.37
CA PRO A 118 -14.44 10.03 -4.48
C PRO A 118 -14.76 8.61 -4.01
N SER A 119 -15.06 7.73 -4.96
CA SER A 119 -15.10 6.29 -4.67
C SER A 119 -13.71 5.82 -4.28
N ARG A 120 -13.58 5.35 -3.03
CA ARG A 120 -12.32 4.94 -2.43
C ARG A 120 -12.51 3.85 -1.38
N PHE A 121 -11.42 3.22 -1.01
CA PHE A 121 -11.33 2.36 0.17
C PHE A 121 -9.95 2.48 0.83
N PHE A 122 -9.85 2.01 2.07
CA PHE A 122 -8.61 1.99 2.83
C PHE A 122 -8.22 0.57 3.22
N ALA A 123 -6.92 0.39 3.43
CA ALA A 123 -6.36 -0.76 4.12
C ALA A 123 -5.17 -0.29 4.97
N ARG A 124 -4.74 -1.13 5.90
CA ARG A 124 -3.44 -1.02 6.55
C ARG A 124 -2.58 -2.19 6.14
N ASP A 125 -1.35 -1.93 5.73
CA ASP A 125 -0.40 -3.02 5.49
C ASP A 125 -0.12 -3.82 6.79
N PHE A 126 0.69 -4.86 6.66
CA PHE A 126 1.12 -5.70 7.79
C PHE A 126 1.88 -4.92 8.88
N ALA A 127 2.38 -3.72 8.59
CA ALA A 127 3.09 -2.83 9.49
C ALA A 127 2.24 -1.64 9.98
N GLY A 128 0.93 -1.66 9.73
CA GLY A 128 -0.01 -0.63 10.17
C GLY A 128 -0.01 0.66 9.35
N ASN A 129 0.75 0.75 8.25
CA ASN A 129 0.72 1.90 7.34
C ASN A 129 -0.66 1.99 6.69
N ARG A 130 -1.36 3.11 6.90
CA ARG A 130 -2.62 3.37 6.21
C ARG A 130 -2.33 3.63 4.73
N LEU A 131 -3.13 3.01 3.86
CA LEU A 131 -3.11 3.17 2.41
C LEU A 131 -4.51 3.53 1.94
N GLU A 132 -4.63 4.52 1.06
CA GLU A 132 -5.87 4.89 0.39
C GLU A 132 -5.81 4.52 -1.09
N PHE A 133 -6.93 4.08 -1.64
CA PHE A 133 -7.09 3.79 -3.07
C PHE A 133 -8.32 4.53 -3.58
N SER A 134 -8.17 5.39 -4.59
CA SER A 134 -9.23 6.26 -5.13
C SER A 134 -9.23 6.27 -6.66
N LEU A 135 -10.38 6.59 -7.27
CA LEU A 135 -10.48 6.97 -8.68
C LEU A 135 -9.84 8.34 -8.97
#